data_AF-A0A3C1KV65-F1
#
_entry.id   AF-A0A3C1KV65-F1
#
_cell.length_a   1.000
_cell.length_b   1.000
_cell.length_c   1.000
_cell.angle_alpha   90.00
_cell.angle_beta   90.00
_cell.angle_gamma   90.00
#
_symmetry.space_group_name_H-M   'P 1'
#
loop_
_entity.id
_entity.type
_entity.pdbx_description
1 polymer ?
#
loop_
_entity_poly.entity_id
_entity_poly.type
_entity_poly.pdbx_seq_one_letter_code
_entity_poly.pdbx_strand_id
1 'polypeptide(L)'
;DYGPVLERQWAQEAGLGWQGKNSLLVHPRWGSYFFLSTVITTLPLRFDTAEVDHCSKCRACMDACPTGAIVQERVVDARRCISYLTIEKRG
;
A
#
# COMPACT_ATOMS: atom_id res chain seq x y z
N ASP A 1 -6.75 -3.74 10.26
CA ASP A 1 -7.73 -3.86 9.17
C ASP A 1 -8.60 -5.08 9.49
N TYR A 2 -9.92 -4.91 9.43
CA TYR A 2 -10.94 -5.96 9.62
C TYR A 2 -12.10 -5.79 8.63
N GLY A 3 -11.98 -4.85 7.67
CA GLY A 3 -13.06 -4.50 6.76
C GLY A 3 -13.16 -5.47 5.57
N PRO A 4 -14.30 -5.51 4.87
CA PRO A 4 -14.48 -6.38 3.69
C PRO A 4 -13.87 -5.79 2.41
N VAL A 5 -13.17 -4.65 2.48
CA VAL A 5 -12.65 -3.92 1.33
C VAL A 5 -11.16 -3.67 1.46
N LEU A 6 -10.46 -3.61 0.33
CA LEU A 6 -9.03 -3.36 0.30
C LEU A 6 -8.76 -1.85 0.28
N GLU A 7 -8.51 -1.23 1.44
CA GLU A 7 -8.45 0.23 1.57
C GLU A 7 -7.33 0.86 0.74
N ARG A 8 -6.22 0.14 0.53
CA ARG A 8 -5.10 0.63 -0.28
C ARG A 8 -5.49 0.88 -1.75
N GLN A 9 -6.34 0.02 -2.33
CA GLN A 9 -6.80 0.20 -3.71
C GLN A 9 -7.74 1.40 -3.82
N TRP A 10 -8.70 1.50 -2.90
CA TRP A 10 -9.63 2.64 -2.86
C TRP A 10 -8.91 3.98 -2.64
N ALA A 11 -7.89 4.00 -1.79
CA ALA A 11 -7.10 5.19 -1.55
C ALA A 11 -6.27 5.61 -2.78
N GLN A 12 -5.78 4.66 -3.59
CA GLN A 12 -5.13 4.97 -4.86
C GLN A 12 -6.11 5.56 -5.89
N GLU A 13 -7.28 4.94 -6.05
CA GLU A 13 -8.36 5.43 -6.93
C GLU A 13 -8.82 6.84 -6.51
N ALA A 14 -8.88 7.11 -5.20
CA ALA A 14 -9.22 8.41 -4.63
C ALA A 14 -8.09 9.46 -4.69
N GLY A 15 -6.98 9.18 -5.39
CA GLY A 15 -5.90 10.15 -5.58
C GLY A 15 -5.06 10.44 -4.33
N LEU A 16 -5.16 9.62 -3.27
CA LEU A 16 -4.39 9.82 -2.03
C LEU A 16 -2.91 9.41 -2.16
N GLY A 17 -2.52 8.86 -3.30
CA GLY A 17 -1.14 8.45 -3.57
C GLY A 17 -1.06 7.32 -4.58
N TRP A 18 0.13 6.75 -4.71
CA TRP A 18 0.39 5.61 -5.59
C TRP A 18 0.79 4.37 -4.79
N GLN A 19 0.57 3.19 -5.35
CA GLN A 19 1.10 1.95 -4.78
C GLN A 19 2.61 1.88 -5.05
N GLY A 20 3.41 2.01 -4.00
CA GLY A 20 4.87 1.86 -4.08
C GLY A 20 5.28 0.42 -4.35
N LYS A 21 6.52 0.19 -4.80
CA LYS A 21 7.05 -1.17 -5.05
C LYS A 21 7.07 -2.07 -3.80
N ASN A 22 7.01 -1.49 -2.60
CA ASN A 22 6.84 -2.18 -1.33
C ASN A 22 5.37 -2.51 -1.00
N SER A 23 4.44 -2.30 -1.94
CA SER A 23 2.99 -2.49 -1.81
C SER A 23 2.27 -1.57 -0.82
N LEU A 24 2.94 -0.59 -0.22
CA LEU A 24 2.28 0.45 0.58
C LEU A 24 1.77 1.57 -0.33
N LEU A 25 0.74 2.29 0.13
CA LEU A 25 0.37 3.55 -0.48
C LEU A 25 1.39 4.61 -0.07
N VAL A 26 1.84 5.42 -1.01
CA VAL A 26 2.80 6.51 -0.77
C VAL A 26 2.14 7.82 -1.20
N HIS A 27 2.08 8.79 -0.28
CA HIS A 27 1.59 10.13 -0.54
C HIS A 27 2.78 11.06 -0.87
N PRO A 28 2.66 11.97 -1.85
CA PRO A 28 3.77 12.80 -2.32
C PRO A 28 4.41 13.67 -1.24
N ARG A 29 3.66 14.05 -0.20
CA ARG A 29 4.17 14.90 0.90
C ARG A 29 4.50 14.16 2.19
N TRP A 30 3.91 12.99 2.43
CA TRP A 30 3.94 12.32 3.74
C TRP A 30 4.61 10.94 3.70
N GLY A 31 5.06 10.50 2.53
CA GLY A 31 5.58 9.16 2.37
C GLY A 31 4.49 8.12 2.62
N SER A 32 4.81 7.00 3.26
CA SER A 32 3.85 5.92 3.53
C SER A 32 3.40 5.84 5.00
N TYR A 33 3.75 6.83 5.83
CA TYR A 33 3.54 6.78 7.28
C TYR A 33 2.23 7.46 7.69
N PHE A 34 1.12 6.82 7.33
CA PHE A 34 -0.23 7.24 7.70
C PHE A 34 -1.15 6.02 7.77
N PHE A 35 -2.32 6.19 8.39
CA PHE A 35 -3.37 5.18 8.39
C PHE A 35 -4.37 5.43 7.28
N LEU A 36 -4.92 4.34 6.74
CA LEU A 36 -6.05 4.40 5.84
C LEU A 36 -7.32 4.03 6.58
N SER A 37 -8.41 4.70 6.22
CA SER A 37 -9.77 4.40 6.64
C SER A 37 -10.68 4.63 5.45
N THR A 38 -11.73 3.83 5.34
CA THR A 38 -12.69 3.90 4.24
C THR A 38 -14.10 4.01 4.80
N VAL A 39 -14.92 4.86 4.16
CA VAL A 39 -16.35 4.96 4.44
C VAL A 39 -17.10 4.67 3.14
N ILE A 40 -17.95 3.64 3.17
CA ILE A 40 -18.82 3.29 2.04
C ILE A 40 -20.14 4.04 2.21
N THR A 41 -20.57 4.75 1.16
CA THR A 41 -21.78 5.55 1.19
C THR A 41 -22.47 5.54 -0.17
N THR A 42 -23.78 5.80 -0.18
CA THR A 42 -24.59 6.00 -1.40
C THR A 42 -24.71 7.48 -1.79
N LEU A 43 -24.08 8.38 -1.04
CA LEU A 43 -24.07 9.81 -1.33
C LEU A 43 -23.43 10.08 -2.70
N PRO A 44 -24.04 10.90 -3.57
CA PRO A 44 -23.42 11.27 -4.84
C PRO A 44 -22.24 12.22 -4.58
N LEU A 45 -21.02 11.71 -4.78
CA LEU A 45 -19.77 12.45 -4.64
C LEU A 45 -19.10 12.59 -6.00
N ARG A 46 -18.30 13.65 -6.16
CA ARG A 46 -17.40 13.76 -7.32
C ARG A 46 -16.20 12.87 -7.05
N PHE A 47 -15.81 12.07 -8.03
CA PHE A 47 -14.60 11.25 -7.95
C PHE A 47 -13.36 12.08 -8.25
N ASP A 48 -12.30 11.78 -7.52
CA ASP A 48 -10.95 12.29 -7.78
C ASP A 48 -10.27 11.47 -8.88
N THR A 49 -9.06 11.89 -9.26
CA THR A 49 -8.21 11.15 -10.20
C THR A 49 -7.03 10.54 -9.47
N ALA A 50 -6.65 9.32 -9.87
CA ALA A 50 -5.49 8.64 -9.31
C ALA A 50 -4.19 9.47 -9.48
N GLU A 51 -3.32 9.40 -8.47
CA GLU A 51 -2.00 10.03 -8.49
C GLU A 51 -1.02 9.25 -9.39
N VAL A 52 -0.01 9.95 -9.91
CA VAL A 52 1.00 9.37 -10.77
C VAL A 52 1.95 8.46 -9.97
N ASP A 53 2.43 7.39 -10.59
CA ASP A 53 3.48 6.55 -10.00
C ASP A 53 4.85 7.25 -10.02
N HIS A 54 5.46 7.42 -8.85
CA HIS A 54 6.78 8.02 -8.70
C HIS A 54 7.91 7.02 -8.41
N CYS A 55 7.65 5.71 -8.43
CA CYS A 55 8.69 4.70 -8.19
C CYS A 55 9.70 4.60 -9.34
N SER A 56 9.25 4.67 -10.60
CA SER A 56 10.13 4.58 -11.78
C SER A 56 11.18 3.44 -11.63
N LYS A 57 12.47 3.74 -11.85
CA LYS A 57 13.61 2.82 -11.70
C LYS A 57 14.06 2.56 -10.25
N CYS A 58 13.45 3.20 -9.24
CA CYS A 58 13.83 3.02 -7.84
C CYS A 58 13.66 1.57 -7.41
N ARG A 59 14.61 1.06 -6.61
CA ARG A 59 14.58 -0.29 -6.02
C ARG A 59 14.90 -0.30 -4.52
N ALA A 60 15.05 0.87 -3.91
CA ALA A 60 15.55 1.01 -2.54
C ALA A 60 14.84 0.12 -1.51
N CYS A 61 13.51 0.00 -1.58
CA CYS A 61 12.75 -0.85 -0.66
C CYS A 61 12.94 -2.35 -0.94
N MET A 62 13.07 -2.75 -2.20
CA MET A 62 13.32 -4.14 -2.59
C MET A 62 14.71 -4.58 -2.13
N ASP A 63 15.71 -3.72 -2.34
CA ASP A 63 17.10 -3.99 -1.99
C ASP A 63 17.32 -3.95 -0.47
N ALA A 64 16.58 -3.09 0.26
CA ALA A 64 16.68 -2.97 1.71
C ALA A 64 15.87 -4.03 2.48
N CYS A 65 14.98 -4.79 1.82
CA CYS A 65 14.13 -5.76 2.51
C CYS A 65 14.98 -6.91 3.07
N PRO A 66 15.10 -7.06 4.41
CA PRO A 66 16.10 -7.95 5.02
C PRO A 66 15.85 -9.44 4.73
N THR A 67 14.62 -9.81 4.43
CA THR A 67 14.22 -11.18 4.11
C THR A 67 13.94 -11.38 2.62
N GLY A 68 14.11 -10.34 1.79
CA GLY A 68 13.74 -10.35 0.38
C GLY A 68 12.25 -10.68 0.15
N ALA A 69 11.37 -10.20 1.04
CA ALA A 69 9.94 -10.45 0.95
C ALA A 69 9.27 -9.75 -0.24
N ILE A 70 9.84 -8.66 -0.76
CA ILE A 70 9.35 -7.99 -1.98
C ILE A 70 9.94 -8.70 -3.20
N VAL A 71 9.26 -9.75 -3.66
CA VAL A 71 9.76 -10.68 -4.69
C VAL A 71 9.65 -10.14 -6.12
N GLN A 72 8.71 -9.22 -6.33
CA GLN A 72 8.52 -8.46 -7.57
C GLN A 72 7.97 -7.09 -7.17
N GLU A 73 8.07 -6.10 -8.06
CA GLU A 73 7.43 -4.79 -7.85
C GLU A 73 5.97 -4.96 -7.42
N ARG A 74 5.65 -4.46 -6.22
CA ARG A 74 4.30 -4.51 -5.60
C ARG A 74 3.83 -5.90 -5.16
N VAL A 75 4.67 -6.92 -5.22
CA VAL A 75 4.35 -8.28 -4.79
C VAL A 75 5.18 -8.63 -3.56
N VAL A 76 4.48 -8.85 -2.44
CA VAL A 76 5.10 -9.21 -1.16
C VAL A 76 4.76 -10.66 -0.81
N ASP A 77 5.78 -11.50 -0.67
CA ASP A 77 5.63 -12.85 -0.11
C ASP A 77 5.48 -12.75 1.42
N ALA A 78 4.24 -12.88 1.89
CA ALA A 78 3.89 -12.81 3.30
C ALA A 78 4.66 -13.83 4.15
N ARG A 79 5.01 -15.01 3.60
CA ARG A 79 5.75 -16.06 4.33
C ARG A 79 7.16 -15.63 4.72
N ARG A 80 7.70 -14.60 4.07
CA ARG A 80 9.02 -14.01 4.32
C ARG A 80 8.92 -12.65 5.03
N CYS A 81 7.75 -12.02 5.05
CA CYS A 81 7.57 -10.67 5.56
C CYS A 81 7.63 -10.66 7.10
N ILE A 82 8.59 -9.92 7.67
CA ILE A 82 8.73 -9.79 9.13
C ILE A 82 7.42 -9.31 9.76
N SER A 83 6.80 -8.27 9.18
CA SER A 83 5.53 -7.72 9.69
C SER A 83 4.41 -8.75 9.71
N TYR A 84 4.24 -9.56 8.65
CA TYR A 84 3.23 -10.61 8.65
C TYR A 84 3.53 -11.65 9.74
N LEU A 85 4.78 -12.10 9.83
CA LEU A 85 5.19 -13.17 10.75
C LEU A 85 5.09 -12.77 12.23
N THR A 86 5.23 -11.49 12.57
CA THR A 86 5.25 -11.02 13.96
C THR A 86 3.95 -10.34 14.43
N ILE A 87 3.14 -9.81 13.51
CA ILE A 87 1.94 -9.01 13.85
C ILE A 87 0.66 -9.72 13.42
N GLU A 88 0.63 -10.25 12.20
CA GLU A 88 -0.61 -10.72 11.57
C GLU A 88 -0.81 -12.23 11.69
N LYS A 89 0.27 -13.01 11.56
CA LYS A 89 0.23 -14.47 11.65
C LYS A 89 -0.07 -14.88 13.09
N ARG A 90 -1.35 -15.11 13.37
CA ARG A 90 -1.81 -15.80 14.57
C ARG A 90 -1.53 -17.29 14.35
N GLY A 91 -0.79 -17.90 15.28
CA GLY A 91 -0.39 -19.31 15.22
C GLY A 91 -1.58 -20.25 15.08
#